data_AF-A0A957Y454-F1
#
_entry.id   AF-A0A957Y454-F1
#
_cell.length_a   1.000
_cell.length_b   1.000
_cell.length_c   1.000
_cell.angle_alpha   90.00
_cell.angle_beta   90.00
_cell.angle_gamma   90.00
#
_symmetry.space_group_name_H-M   'P 1'
#
loop_
_entity.id
_entity.type
_entity.pdbx_description
1 polymer ?
#
loop_
_entity_poly.entity_id
_entity_poly.type
_entity_poly.pdbx_seq_one_letter_code
_entity_poly.pdbx_strand_id
1 'polypeptide(L)'
;ALIAAAARAGWRLVAQATQASAVEAGHTTWRLVFAPDQSLDEAQAPDASVSLQTSFQAAAVELLSLRAEPTPWPLIVTAGVARWAEEGLLSSAGTPPESLRRPVSTLVEQAWLALSPDLPPPGLIPFTPGGRERIQWRLEEMAASAPLADRVEQFIAERLREGDQSAADIHSAVYGAFSGLETPDAELVGACLSSYAVNVEGGWWLRSEDQPHRRSRDLSEMLLRLHNLGHALGFQVWIATALQAAAQGLVPLSHGGPQHPAQWSPASVVWHDEGNPQFAFALTGETALHPWLAGAPGPLEFLPRYVVLPGGRAELLDFKLRRTPFWREQLAWSGWEFIKFRHIRRLAAMPDLTLASFRARVGMDPVVTLPGRQLALFETEDGANHDLA
;
A
#
# COMPACT_ATOMS: atom_id res chain seq x y z
N ALA A 1 24.93 6.43 14.02
CA ALA A 1 26.16 6.20 14.81
C ALA A 1 27.09 5.19 14.14
N LEU A 2 26.65 3.94 13.96
CA LEU A 2 27.51 2.86 13.45
C LEU A 2 28.00 3.11 12.01
N ILE A 3 27.13 3.57 11.11
CA ILE A 3 27.50 3.95 9.73
C ILE A 3 28.56 5.07 9.73
N ALA A 4 28.37 6.12 10.55
CA ALA A 4 29.32 7.22 10.65
C ALA A 4 30.68 6.80 11.24
N ALA A 5 30.68 5.89 12.22
CA ALA A 5 31.92 5.35 12.77
C ALA A 5 32.66 4.49 11.75
N ALA A 6 31.94 3.66 10.97
CA ALA A 6 32.51 2.84 9.91
C ALA A 6 33.13 3.71 8.79
N ALA A 7 32.41 4.73 8.31
CA ALA A 7 32.89 5.65 7.29
C ALA A 7 34.22 6.33 7.70
N ARG A 8 34.29 6.84 8.94
CA ARG A 8 35.52 7.45 9.49
C ARG A 8 36.68 6.46 9.66
N ALA A 9 36.38 5.17 9.76
CA ALA A 9 37.37 4.10 9.83
C ALA A 9 37.77 3.57 8.44
N GLY A 10 37.34 4.21 7.35
CA GLY A 10 37.62 3.78 5.97
C GLY A 10 36.78 2.60 5.52
N TRP A 11 35.56 2.45 6.03
CA TRP A 11 34.62 1.42 5.61
C TRP A 11 33.37 2.05 5.01
N ARG A 12 33.00 1.64 3.80
CA ARG A 12 31.75 2.05 3.17
C ARG A 12 30.64 1.03 3.44
N LEU A 13 29.42 1.52 3.60
CA LEU A 13 28.23 0.67 3.65
C LEU A 13 27.95 0.14 2.25
N VAL A 14 27.86 -1.19 2.10
CA VAL A 14 27.59 -1.84 0.80
C VAL A 14 26.25 -2.53 0.73
N ALA A 15 25.67 -2.87 1.89
CA ALA A 15 24.30 -3.35 1.98
C ALA A 15 23.71 -3.01 3.34
N GLN A 16 22.40 -2.79 3.35
CA GLN A 16 21.63 -2.61 4.57
C GLN A 16 20.29 -3.33 4.45
N ALA A 17 19.83 -3.87 5.57
CA ALA A 17 18.49 -4.40 5.72
C ALA A 17 17.94 -3.99 7.09
N THR A 18 16.63 -3.84 7.14
CA THR A 18 15.92 -3.27 8.28
C THR A 18 14.71 -4.09 8.64
N GLN A 19 14.58 -4.36 9.93
CA GLN A 19 13.31 -4.70 10.55
C GLN A 19 12.89 -3.52 11.40
N ALA A 20 12.27 -2.53 10.77
CA ALA A 20 11.55 -1.46 11.44
C ALA A 20 10.07 -1.82 11.42
N SER A 21 9.47 -2.08 12.58
CA SER A 21 8.01 -2.21 12.63
C SER A 21 7.41 -0.82 12.37
N ALA A 22 6.54 -0.72 11.38
CA ALA A 22 5.75 0.48 11.14
C ALA A 22 4.47 0.51 12.02
N VAL A 23 4.14 -0.62 12.66
CA VAL A 23 2.88 -0.81 13.42
C VAL A 23 3.11 -0.67 14.93
N GLU A 24 4.24 -1.14 15.46
CA GLU A 24 4.56 -1.04 16.90
C GLU A 24 5.77 -0.14 17.15
N ALA A 25 5.74 0.62 18.25
CA ALA A 25 6.91 1.31 18.79
C ALA A 25 7.85 0.25 19.40
N GLY A 26 8.58 -0.46 18.54
CA GLY A 26 9.50 -1.54 18.90
C GLY A 26 10.96 -1.22 18.59
N HIS A 27 11.85 -2.14 18.96
CA HIS A 27 13.27 -2.05 18.62
C HIS A 27 13.45 -2.25 17.10
N THR A 28 13.96 -1.22 16.42
CA THR A 28 14.34 -1.37 15.00
C THR A 28 15.65 -2.15 14.92
N THR A 29 15.63 -3.31 14.25
CA THR A 29 16.83 -4.11 14.05
C THR A 29 17.45 -3.81 12.70
N TRP A 30 18.76 -3.57 12.68
CA TRP A 30 19.52 -3.25 11.49
C TRP A 30 20.52 -4.38 11.20
N ARG A 31 20.61 -4.77 9.94
CA ARG A 31 21.73 -5.56 9.42
C ARG A 31 22.49 -4.70 8.43
N LEU A 32 23.74 -4.38 8.75
CA LEU A 32 24.61 -3.53 7.95
C LEU A 32 25.82 -4.35 7.48
N VAL A 33 26.16 -4.23 6.20
CA VAL A 33 27.33 -4.87 5.60
C VAL A 33 28.27 -3.78 5.12
N PHE A 34 29.53 -3.85 5.56
CA PHE A 34 30.56 -2.86 5.23
C PHE A 34 31.67 -3.50 4.40
N ALA A 35 32.29 -2.71 3.52
CA ALA A 35 33.48 -3.08 2.79
C ALA A 35 34.56 -1.98 2.94
N PRO A 36 35.85 -2.30 2.84
CA PRO A 36 36.91 -1.30 2.87
C PRO A 36 36.71 -0.26 1.74
N ASP A 37 36.81 1.01 2.08
CA ASP A 37 36.74 2.13 1.14
C ASP A 37 38.16 2.57 0.79
N GLN A 38 38.54 2.40 -0.48
CA GLN A 38 39.87 2.79 -0.99
C GLN A 38 39.87 4.20 -1.60
N SER A 39 38.72 4.88 -1.62
CA SER A 39 38.50 6.17 -2.27
C SER A 39 38.07 7.23 -1.26
N LEU A 40 38.99 7.68 -0.41
CA LEU A 40 38.78 8.90 0.38
C LEU A 40 39.50 10.06 -0.33
N ASP A 41 38.84 10.65 -1.32
CA ASP A 41 39.23 11.99 -1.75
C ASP A 41 38.67 12.99 -0.72
N GLU A 42 39.55 13.69 -0.02
CA GLU A 42 39.20 14.80 0.88
C GLU A 42 38.65 15.97 0.05
N ALA A 43 37.38 15.91 -0.32
CA ALA A 43 36.71 17.04 -0.94
C ALA A 43 36.51 18.16 0.10
N GLN A 44 37.09 19.33 -0.15
CA GLN A 44 36.74 20.56 0.56
C GLN A 44 35.32 20.97 0.16
N ALA A 45 34.34 20.72 1.03
CA ALA A 45 32.96 21.11 0.78
C ALA A 45 32.74 22.61 1.09
N PRO A 46 32.06 23.38 0.23
CA PRO A 46 31.42 24.63 0.64
C PRO A 46 30.37 24.34 1.74
N ASP A 47 30.00 25.36 2.53
CA ASP A 47 29.20 25.30 3.77
C ASP A 47 28.59 23.91 4.09
N ALA A 48 29.32 23.11 4.89
CA ALA A 48 29.08 21.68 5.08
C ALA A 48 27.63 21.32 5.46
N SER A 49 26.91 22.24 6.13
CA SER A 49 25.51 22.04 6.50
C SER A 49 24.59 22.00 5.27
N VAL A 50 24.80 22.88 4.29
CA VAL A 50 23.98 22.95 3.06
C VAL A 50 24.19 21.69 2.21
N SER A 51 25.44 21.23 2.08
CA SER A 51 25.74 19.98 1.38
C SER A 51 25.09 18.77 2.05
N LEU A 52 25.19 18.66 3.39
CA LEU A 52 24.53 17.59 4.14
C LEU A 52 23.01 17.60 3.94
N GLN A 53 22.38 18.76 4.06
CA GLN A 53 20.92 18.88 3.89
C GLN A 53 20.47 18.52 2.47
N THR A 54 21.17 19.02 1.45
CA THR A 54 20.85 18.76 0.04
C THR A 54 21.01 17.28 -0.30
N SER A 55 22.11 16.66 0.13
CA SER A 55 22.38 15.23 -0.04
C SER A 55 21.33 14.36 0.66
N PHE A 56 20.93 14.73 1.89
CA PHE A 56 19.93 14.01 2.66
C PHE A 56 18.54 14.09 2.01
N GLN A 57 18.14 15.27 1.52
CA GLN A 57 16.89 15.45 0.79
C GLN A 57 16.86 14.64 -0.51
N ALA A 58 17.96 14.62 -1.26
CA ALA A 58 18.09 13.81 -2.47
C ALA A 58 17.93 12.32 -2.18
N ALA A 59 18.57 11.82 -1.11
CA ALA A 59 18.42 10.42 -0.67
C ALA A 59 16.98 10.10 -0.22
N ALA A 60 16.30 11.03 0.45
CA ALA A 60 14.91 10.86 0.85
C ALA A 60 13.98 10.76 -0.38
N VAL A 61 14.15 11.65 -1.36
CA VAL A 61 13.37 11.62 -2.62
C VAL A 61 13.62 10.32 -3.38
N GLU A 62 14.87 9.86 -3.50
CA GLU A 62 15.21 8.60 -4.15
C GLU A 62 14.54 7.41 -3.44
N LEU A 63 14.69 7.31 -2.12
CA LEU A 63 14.07 6.25 -1.31
C LEU A 63 12.55 6.20 -1.53
N LEU A 64 11.89 7.36 -1.42
CA LEU A 64 10.44 7.45 -1.57
C LEU A 64 9.99 7.16 -3.00
N SER A 65 10.76 7.55 -4.01
CA SER A 65 10.48 7.24 -5.41
C SER A 65 10.60 5.75 -5.70
N LEU A 66 11.67 5.11 -5.21
CA LEU A 66 11.89 3.67 -5.37
C LEU A 66 10.79 2.86 -4.68
N ARG A 67 10.48 3.21 -3.42
CA ARG A 67 9.49 2.45 -2.63
C ARG A 67 8.05 2.76 -3.02
N ALA A 68 7.77 3.95 -3.56
CA ALA A 68 6.42 4.40 -3.93
C ALA A 68 5.38 4.28 -2.79
N GLU A 69 5.83 4.38 -1.54
CA GLU A 69 4.99 4.28 -0.35
C GLU A 69 5.46 5.22 0.78
N PRO A 70 4.54 5.71 1.64
CA PRO A 70 4.93 6.45 2.82
C PRO A 70 5.93 5.66 3.67
N THR A 71 7.04 6.29 3.99
CA THR A 71 8.19 5.64 4.59
C THR A 71 8.49 6.25 5.97
N PRO A 72 8.64 5.43 7.02
CA PRO A 72 8.88 5.91 8.37
C PRO A 72 10.26 6.56 8.52
N TRP A 73 10.37 7.53 9.42
CA TRP A 73 11.59 8.31 9.68
C TRP A 73 12.88 7.49 9.83
N PRO A 74 12.92 6.34 10.54
CA PRO A 74 14.15 5.55 10.67
C PRO A 74 14.73 5.09 9.33
N LEU A 75 13.90 4.78 8.33
CA LEU A 75 14.35 4.40 6.99
C LEU A 75 14.88 5.60 6.21
N ILE A 76 14.20 6.75 6.30
CA ILE A 76 14.63 8.01 5.68
C ILE A 76 16.01 8.43 6.20
N VAL A 77 16.20 8.43 7.53
CA VAL A 77 17.49 8.74 8.16
C VAL A 77 18.58 7.81 7.69
N THR A 78 18.28 6.54 7.51
CA THR A 78 19.30 5.56 7.14
C THR A 78 19.70 5.70 5.68
N ALA A 79 18.75 5.94 4.77
CA ALA A 79 19.08 6.29 3.39
C ALA A 79 19.94 7.57 3.32
N GLY A 80 19.57 8.61 4.07
CA GLY A 80 20.33 9.87 4.08
C GLY A 80 21.74 9.74 4.66
N VAL A 81 21.90 9.03 5.78
CA VAL A 81 23.22 8.80 6.39
C VAL A 81 24.08 7.85 5.55
N ALA A 82 23.48 6.85 4.90
CA ALA A 82 24.18 6.01 3.93
C ALA A 82 24.70 6.84 2.76
N ARG A 83 23.87 7.73 2.20
CA ARG A 83 24.25 8.65 1.14
C ARG A 83 25.40 9.57 1.56
N TRP A 84 25.34 10.14 2.77
CA TRP A 84 26.45 10.96 3.29
C TRP A 84 27.77 10.18 3.41
N ALA A 85 27.70 8.90 3.75
CA ALA A 85 28.89 8.05 3.80
C ALA A 85 29.45 7.81 2.39
N GLU A 86 28.59 7.50 1.43
CA GLU A 86 28.95 7.28 0.02
C GLU A 86 29.56 8.52 -0.65
N GLU A 87 29.10 9.72 -0.28
CA GLU A 87 29.61 11.00 -0.78
C GLU A 87 30.79 11.55 0.00
N GLY A 88 31.30 10.82 1.01
CA GLY A 88 32.42 11.26 1.85
C GLY A 88 32.10 12.44 2.79
N LEU A 89 30.83 12.86 2.88
CA LEU A 89 30.39 14.00 3.69
C LEU A 89 30.52 13.77 5.19
N LEU A 90 30.57 12.50 5.62
CA LEU A 90 30.84 12.13 7.02
C LEU A 90 32.31 12.34 7.42
N SER A 91 33.21 12.43 6.44
CA SER A 91 34.65 12.63 6.63
C SER A 91 35.05 14.11 6.46
N SER A 92 34.37 14.83 5.56
CA SER A 92 34.62 16.24 5.23
C SER A 92 33.85 17.26 6.08
N ALA A 93 32.97 16.79 6.99
CA ALA A 93 32.34 17.64 8.00
C ALA A 93 33.41 18.21 8.95
N GLY A 94 34.06 19.29 8.51
CA GLY A 94 34.94 20.16 9.28
C GLY A 94 34.22 20.65 10.51
N THR A 95 34.28 19.85 11.55
CA THR A 95 33.52 20.05 12.77
C THR A 95 34.38 20.92 13.69
N PRO A 96 33.88 22.07 14.20
CA PRO A 96 34.54 22.76 15.28
C PRO A 96 34.82 21.78 16.45
N PRO A 97 35.85 22.03 17.28
CA PRO A 97 36.29 21.09 18.32
C PRO A 97 35.20 20.63 19.32
N GLU A 98 34.08 21.33 19.39
CA GLU A 98 32.91 21.00 20.22
C GLU A 98 32.01 19.90 19.61
N SER A 99 31.80 19.89 18.30
CA SER A 99 30.97 18.89 17.59
C SER A 99 31.69 17.56 17.40
N LEU A 100 33.02 17.55 17.50
CA LEU A 100 33.82 16.33 17.68
C LEU A 100 33.50 15.57 18.99
N ARG A 101 32.90 16.24 19.99
CA ARG A 101 32.50 15.60 21.26
C ARG A 101 31.17 14.84 21.16
N ARG A 102 30.31 15.15 20.18
CA ARG A 102 29.01 14.48 19.95
C ARG A 102 28.66 14.36 18.45
N PRO A 103 29.49 13.67 17.64
CA PRO A 103 29.31 13.61 16.19
C PRO A 103 27.95 13.03 15.77
N VAL A 104 27.37 12.14 16.59
CA VAL A 104 26.06 11.53 16.28
C VAL A 104 24.91 12.53 16.47
N SER A 105 24.94 13.39 17.51
CA SER A 105 23.84 14.34 17.72
C SER A 105 23.80 15.39 16.63
N THR A 106 24.96 15.88 16.20
CA THR A 106 25.05 16.84 15.08
C THR A 106 24.51 16.23 13.78
N LEU A 107 24.80 14.97 13.46
CA LEU A 107 24.24 14.31 12.28
C LEU A 107 22.72 14.13 12.36
N VAL A 108 22.19 13.81 13.54
CA VAL A 108 20.74 13.73 13.77
C VAL A 108 20.08 15.11 13.62
N GLU A 109 20.71 16.16 14.15
CA GLU A 109 20.26 17.55 13.97
C GLU A 109 20.26 17.95 12.50
N GLN A 110 21.31 17.64 11.74
CA GLN A 110 21.36 17.93 10.30
C GLN A 110 20.30 17.17 9.52
N ALA A 111 20.04 15.90 9.86
CA ALA A 111 18.95 15.12 9.26
C ALA A 111 17.59 15.76 9.53
N TRP A 112 17.35 16.17 10.78
CA TRP A 112 16.11 16.85 11.19
C TRP A 112 15.94 18.22 10.51
N LEU A 113 17.02 18.99 10.35
CA LEU A 113 17.00 20.26 9.63
C LEU A 113 16.73 20.05 8.14
N ALA A 114 17.26 18.97 7.54
CA ALA A 114 17.03 18.64 6.14
C ALA A 114 15.56 18.29 5.86
N LEU A 115 14.91 17.56 6.76
CA LEU A 115 13.51 17.13 6.67
C LEU A 115 12.75 17.49 7.96
N SER A 116 12.48 18.78 8.14
CA SER A 116 11.68 19.27 9.27
C SER A 116 10.18 19.11 8.97
N PRO A 117 9.38 18.49 9.87
CA PRO A 117 7.94 18.36 9.65
C PRO A 117 7.19 19.71 9.69
N ASP A 118 7.77 20.70 10.36
CA ASP A 118 7.19 22.03 10.54
C ASP A 118 7.43 22.94 9.33
N LEU A 119 8.46 22.64 8.55
CA LEU A 119 8.80 23.33 7.31
C LEU A 119 9.39 22.32 6.32
N PRO A 120 8.54 21.48 5.69
CA PRO A 120 9.02 20.44 4.82
C PRO A 120 9.58 21.02 3.50
N PRO A 121 10.62 20.40 2.93
CA PRO A 121 11.12 20.79 1.61
C PRO A 121 10.07 20.53 0.51
N PRO A 122 10.12 21.24 -0.63
CA PRO A 122 9.17 21.06 -1.73
C PRO A 122 9.07 19.61 -2.21
N GLY A 123 7.85 19.15 -2.52
CA GLY A 123 7.60 17.80 -3.01
C GLY A 123 7.65 16.69 -1.95
N LEU A 124 7.96 17.00 -0.69
CA LEU A 124 7.96 16.05 0.43
C LEU A 124 6.92 16.43 1.46
N ILE A 125 6.09 15.45 1.86
CA ILE A 125 4.99 15.69 2.80
C ILE A 125 5.16 14.78 4.03
N PRO A 126 5.25 15.35 5.23
CA PRO A 126 5.22 14.58 6.47
C PRO A 126 3.78 14.15 6.79
N PHE A 127 3.66 12.97 7.37
CA PHE A 127 2.41 12.42 7.86
C PHE A 127 2.64 11.84 9.25
N THR A 128 1.90 12.31 10.25
CA THR A 128 2.13 12.04 11.67
C THR A 128 0.92 11.35 12.31
N PRO A 129 0.68 10.06 11.99
CA PRO A 129 -0.45 9.32 12.54
C PRO A 129 -0.28 9.15 14.05
N GLY A 130 -1.07 9.87 14.84
CA GLY A 130 -1.00 9.82 16.30
C GLY A 130 0.17 10.60 16.91
N GLY A 131 0.77 11.54 16.18
CA GLY A 131 1.79 12.47 16.69
C GLY A 131 3.19 12.30 16.07
N ARG A 132 4.15 13.10 16.58
CA ARG A 132 5.51 13.22 16.00
C ARG A 132 6.37 11.96 16.12
N GLU A 133 6.05 11.05 17.04
CA GLU A 133 6.83 9.82 17.28
C GLU A 133 6.73 8.80 16.14
N ARG A 134 5.71 8.91 15.28
CA ARG A 134 5.42 7.96 14.20
C ARG A 134 5.44 8.59 12.82
N ILE A 135 6.27 9.62 12.64
CA ILE A 135 6.32 10.34 11.37
C ILE A 135 6.71 9.44 10.21
N GLN A 136 5.89 9.51 9.16
CA GLN A 136 6.13 8.95 7.85
C GLN A 136 6.29 10.09 6.85
N TRP A 137 7.10 9.88 5.83
CA TRP A 137 7.30 10.83 4.74
C TRP A 137 6.78 10.23 3.44
N ARG A 138 6.26 11.06 2.56
CA ARG A 138 5.83 10.67 1.22
C ARG A 138 6.18 11.75 0.21
N LEU A 139 6.17 11.39 -1.06
CA LEU A 139 6.16 12.37 -2.14
C LEU A 139 4.79 13.05 -2.20
N GLU A 140 4.80 14.32 -2.59
CA GLU A 140 3.60 15.10 -2.87
C GLU A 140 2.82 14.47 -4.02
N GLU A 141 3.53 14.21 -5.12
CA GLU A 141 3.00 13.49 -6.28
C GLU A 141 3.08 11.98 -6.06
N MET A 142 2.03 11.27 -6.47
CA MET A 142 2.02 9.81 -6.40
C MET A 142 2.99 9.24 -7.43
N ALA A 143 3.86 8.32 -7.00
CA ALA A 143 4.79 7.65 -7.89
C ALA A 143 4.06 6.85 -8.98
N ALA A 144 4.67 6.76 -10.16
CA ALA A 144 4.13 6.00 -11.29
C ALA A 144 4.21 4.48 -11.09
N SER A 145 5.13 4.01 -10.24
CA SER A 145 5.27 2.60 -9.89
C SER A 145 4.30 2.21 -8.78
N ALA A 146 3.94 0.92 -8.73
CA ALA A 146 3.20 0.39 -7.61
C ALA A 146 4.05 0.42 -6.31
N PRO A 147 3.42 0.66 -5.14
CA PRO A 147 4.08 0.57 -3.84
C PRO A 147 4.89 -0.71 -3.67
N LEU A 148 5.99 -0.64 -2.92
CA LEU A 148 6.81 -1.80 -2.60
C LEU A 148 5.98 -2.94 -2.00
N ALA A 149 5.06 -2.64 -1.09
CA ALA A 149 4.18 -3.66 -0.51
C ALA A 149 3.32 -4.41 -1.55
N ASP A 150 2.93 -3.76 -2.65
CA ASP A 150 2.20 -4.39 -3.76
C ASP A 150 3.14 -5.22 -4.64
N ARG A 151 4.32 -4.70 -4.97
CA ARG A 151 5.32 -5.42 -5.76
C ARG A 151 5.84 -6.68 -5.05
N VAL A 152 6.06 -6.60 -3.73
CA VAL A 152 6.49 -7.75 -2.90
C VAL A 152 5.40 -8.82 -2.82
N GLU A 153 4.13 -8.42 -2.64
CA GLU A 153 3.00 -9.36 -2.69
C GLU A 153 2.96 -10.09 -4.03
N GLN A 154 2.99 -9.33 -5.13
CA GLN A 154 2.93 -9.90 -6.48
C GLN A 154 4.08 -10.87 -6.71
N PHE A 155 5.31 -10.50 -6.37
CA PHE A 155 6.48 -11.35 -6.53
C PHE A 155 6.38 -12.66 -5.74
N ILE A 156 5.93 -12.60 -4.48
CA ILE A 156 5.74 -13.79 -3.65
C ILE A 156 4.65 -14.69 -4.22
N ALA A 157 3.52 -14.10 -4.63
CA ALA A 157 2.41 -14.84 -5.23
C ALA A 157 2.82 -15.54 -6.53
N GLU A 158 3.59 -14.86 -7.39
CA GLU A 158 4.12 -15.43 -8.64
C GLU A 158 5.10 -16.57 -8.34
N ARG A 159 6.05 -16.37 -7.42
CA ARG A 159 7.03 -17.39 -7.04
C ARG A 159 6.38 -18.67 -6.51
N LEU A 160 5.34 -18.53 -5.68
CA LEU A 160 4.57 -19.67 -5.16
C LEU A 160 3.74 -20.39 -6.23
N ARG A 161 3.37 -19.71 -7.33
CA ARG A 161 2.67 -20.35 -8.47
C ARG A 161 3.62 -21.18 -9.33
N GLU A 162 4.91 -20.86 -9.34
CA GLU A 162 5.94 -21.61 -10.09
C GLU A 162 6.26 -22.96 -9.44
N GLY A 163 6.11 -23.07 -8.12
CA GLY A 163 6.26 -24.31 -7.38
C GLY A 163 6.55 -24.07 -5.90
N ASP A 164 6.55 -25.16 -5.14
CA ASP A 164 6.79 -25.15 -3.70
C ASP A 164 8.22 -24.67 -3.40
N GLN A 165 8.39 -23.88 -2.34
CA GLN A 165 9.67 -23.27 -1.98
C GLN A 165 10.06 -23.64 -0.55
N SER A 166 11.35 -23.79 -0.27
CA SER A 166 11.80 -23.79 1.13
C SER A 166 11.67 -22.39 1.73
N ALA A 167 11.62 -22.28 3.06
CA ALA A 167 11.65 -20.98 3.73
C ALA A 167 12.90 -20.16 3.35
N ALA A 168 14.08 -20.81 3.28
CA ALA A 168 15.32 -20.13 2.93
C ALA A 168 15.32 -19.60 1.49
N ASP A 169 14.84 -20.42 0.55
CA ASP A 169 14.86 -20.08 -0.88
C ASP A 169 13.95 -18.90 -1.18
N ILE A 170 12.73 -18.88 -0.63
CA ILE A 170 11.81 -17.76 -0.88
C ILE A 170 12.30 -16.45 -0.27
N HIS A 171 12.86 -16.49 0.95
CA HIS A 171 13.47 -15.30 1.55
C HIS A 171 14.66 -14.81 0.73
N SER A 172 15.54 -15.71 0.29
CA SER A 172 16.67 -15.36 -0.57
C SER A 172 16.22 -14.77 -1.91
N ALA A 173 15.17 -15.32 -2.51
CA ALA A 173 14.62 -14.82 -3.77
C ALA A 173 14.02 -13.42 -3.60
N VAL A 174 13.25 -13.18 -2.53
CA VAL A 174 12.67 -11.87 -2.23
C VAL A 174 13.77 -10.83 -1.97
N TYR A 175 14.74 -11.10 -1.11
CA TYR A 175 15.80 -10.14 -0.79
C TYR A 175 16.84 -9.98 -1.91
N GLY A 176 16.95 -10.95 -2.81
CA GLY A 176 17.71 -10.80 -4.05
C GLY A 176 17.00 -9.91 -5.07
N ALA A 177 15.67 -10.03 -5.19
CA ALA A 177 14.87 -9.22 -6.11
C ALA A 177 14.65 -7.78 -5.62
N PHE A 178 14.49 -7.61 -4.31
CA PHE A 178 14.30 -6.32 -3.64
C PHE A 178 15.47 -6.07 -2.69
N SER A 179 16.46 -5.32 -3.17
CA SER A 179 17.71 -5.07 -2.44
C SER A 179 17.94 -3.58 -2.17
N GLY A 180 18.89 -3.28 -1.29
CA GLY A 180 19.21 -1.90 -0.90
C GLY A 180 18.00 -1.18 -0.28
N LEU A 181 17.64 -0.03 -0.83
CA LEU A 181 16.54 0.82 -0.34
C LEU A 181 15.15 0.19 -0.52
N GLU A 182 15.04 -0.80 -1.41
CA GLU A 182 13.80 -1.54 -1.66
C GLU A 182 13.67 -2.79 -0.79
N THR A 183 14.66 -3.11 0.05
CA THR A 183 14.62 -4.30 0.90
C THR A 183 13.37 -4.26 1.80
N PRO A 184 12.43 -5.22 1.69
CA PRO A 184 11.27 -5.27 2.57
C PRO A 184 11.69 -5.80 3.96
N ASP A 185 10.97 -5.42 5.01
CA ASP A 185 11.11 -6.09 6.30
C ASP A 185 10.49 -7.50 6.27
N ALA A 186 10.86 -8.30 7.25
CA ALA A 186 10.39 -9.67 7.39
C ALA A 186 8.89 -9.77 7.72
N GLU A 187 8.27 -8.77 8.34
CA GLU A 187 6.85 -8.79 8.67
C GLU A 187 6.00 -8.74 7.39
N LEU A 188 6.35 -7.87 6.43
CA LEU A 188 5.68 -7.80 5.13
C LEU A 188 5.81 -9.12 4.35
N VAL A 189 7.01 -9.70 4.31
CA VAL A 189 7.24 -10.99 3.65
C VAL A 189 6.43 -12.10 4.34
N GLY A 190 6.45 -12.14 5.67
CA GLY A 190 5.69 -13.11 6.47
C GLY A 190 4.17 -12.96 6.30
N ALA A 191 3.65 -11.73 6.22
CA ALA A 191 2.24 -11.47 5.96
C ALA A 191 1.82 -11.93 4.56
N CYS A 192 2.66 -11.69 3.54
CA CYS A 192 2.41 -12.18 2.18
C CYS A 192 2.41 -13.71 2.13
N LEU A 193 3.41 -14.35 2.73
CA LEU A 193 3.49 -15.82 2.84
C LEU A 193 2.27 -16.41 3.54
N SER A 194 1.90 -15.83 4.69
CA SER A 194 0.73 -16.27 5.45
C SER A 194 -0.56 -16.13 4.66
N SER A 195 -0.64 -15.16 3.75
CA SER A 195 -1.82 -14.90 2.91
C SER A 195 -1.96 -15.87 1.73
N TYR A 196 -0.85 -16.25 1.10
CA TYR A 196 -0.83 -17.04 -0.14
C TYR A 196 -0.45 -18.51 0.04
N ALA A 197 0.22 -18.86 1.14
CA ALA A 197 0.79 -20.17 1.32
C ALA A 197 0.34 -20.85 2.62
N VAL A 198 0.61 -22.15 2.67
CA VAL A 198 0.58 -22.98 3.88
C VAL A 198 1.99 -23.49 4.15
N ASN A 199 2.38 -23.53 5.41
CA ASN A 199 3.67 -24.07 5.80
C ASN A 199 3.53 -25.59 6.00
N VAL A 200 4.25 -26.38 5.22
CA VAL A 200 4.24 -27.85 5.27
C VAL A 200 5.69 -28.30 5.38
N GLU A 201 6.04 -28.98 6.48
CA GLU A 201 7.39 -29.51 6.74
C GLU A 201 8.52 -28.48 6.59
N GLY A 202 8.26 -27.20 6.88
CA GLY A 202 9.23 -26.10 6.75
C GLY A 202 9.34 -25.50 5.34
N GLY A 203 8.54 -25.98 4.38
CA GLY A 203 8.34 -25.38 3.06
C GLY A 203 7.06 -24.56 2.96
N TRP A 204 6.98 -23.69 1.96
CA TRP A 204 5.84 -22.86 1.62
C TRP A 204 5.19 -23.35 0.34
N TRP A 205 3.93 -23.75 0.46
CA TRP A 205 3.14 -24.33 -0.62
C TRP A 205 1.96 -23.41 -0.90
N LEU A 206 1.67 -23.15 -2.17
CA LEU A 206 0.54 -22.31 -2.54
C LEU A 206 -0.76 -22.90 -1.98
N ARG A 207 -1.58 -22.05 -1.36
CA ARG A 207 -2.91 -22.47 -0.87
C ARG A 207 -3.72 -23.09 -1.99
N SER A 208 -4.51 -24.09 -1.65
CA SER A 208 -5.26 -24.86 -2.64
C SER A 208 -6.27 -23.99 -3.41
N GLU A 209 -6.87 -23.02 -2.75
CA GLU A 209 -7.79 -22.01 -3.30
C GLU A 209 -7.10 -20.93 -4.16
N ASP A 210 -5.77 -20.82 -4.06
CA ASP A 210 -4.94 -19.87 -4.79
C ASP A 210 -4.35 -20.47 -6.07
N GLN A 211 -4.54 -21.77 -6.31
CA GLN A 211 -4.18 -22.42 -7.57
C GLN A 211 -4.83 -21.66 -8.76
N PRO A 212 -4.10 -21.40 -9.86
CA PRO A 212 -4.56 -20.51 -10.92
C PRO A 212 -5.96 -20.85 -11.47
N HIS A 213 -6.23 -22.13 -11.71
CA HIS A 213 -7.53 -22.58 -12.21
C HIS A 213 -8.67 -22.37 -11.21
N ARG A 214 -8.42 -22.55 -9.90
CA ARG A 214 -9.45 -22.33 -8.86
C ARG A 214 -9.71 -20.85 -8.66
N ARG A 215 -8.66 -20.03 -8.60
CA ARG A 215 -8.81 -18.57 -8.46
C ARG A 215 -9.50 -17.95 -9.67
N SER A 216 -9.19 -18.42 -10.89
CA SER A 216 -9.92 -18.02 -12.10
C SER A 216 -11.40 -18.40 -12.04
N ARG A 217 -11.72 -19.60 -11.52
CA ARG A 217 -13.11 -20.04 -11.31
C ARG A 217 -13.84 -19.20 -10.27
N ASP A 218 -13.20 -18.86 -9.15
CA ASP A 218 -13.78 -17.97 -8.12
C ASP A 218 -14.10 -16.59 -8.69
N LEU A 219 -13.17 -15.99 -9.45
CA LEU A 219 -13.38 -14.69 -10.09
C LEU A 219 -14.54 -14.72 -11.09
N SER A 220 -14.61 -15.78 -11.90
CA SER A 220 -15.71 -15.99 -12.85
C SER A 220 -17.06 -16.18 -12.15
N GLU A 221 -17.08 -16.90 -11.02
CA GLU A 221 -18.27 -17.03 -10.18
C GLU A 221 -18.72 -15.68 -9.63
N MET A 222 -17.79 -14.85 -9.13
CA MET A 222 -18.14 -13.54 -8.58
C MET A 222 -18.67 -12.59 -9.66
N LEU A 223 -18.08 -12.62 -10.85
CA LEU A 223 -18.57 -11.87 -12.01
C LEU A 223 -20.01 -12.26 -12.35
N LEU A 224 -20.31 -13.56 -12.45
CA LEU A 224 -21.65 -14.07 -12.71
C LEU A 224 -22.65 -13.64 -11.63
N ARG A 225 -22.25 -13.70 -10.35
CA ARG A 225 -23.12 -13.27 -9.24
C ARG A 225 -23.43 -11.78 -9.29
N LEU A 226 -22.44 -10.94 -9.54
CA LEU A 226 -22.65 -9.49 -9.68
C LEU A 226 -23.53 -9.17 -10.88
N HIS A 227 -23.38 -9.90 -11.98
CA HIS A 227 -24.26 -9.78 -13.14
C HIS A 227 -25.71 -10.14 -12.80
N ASN A 228 -25.94 -11.33 -12.22
CA ASN A 228 -27.29 -11.78 -11.88
C ASN A 228 -27.95 -10.90 -10.82
N LEU A 229 -27.20 -10.43 -9.82
CA LEU A 229 -27.69 -9.50 -8.81
C LEU A 229 -28.11 -8.16 -9.43
N GLY A 230 -27.30 -7.60 -10.33
CA GLY A 230 -27.62 -6.36 -11.03
C GLY A 230 -28.96 -6.47 -11.78
N HIS A 231 -29.14 -7.55 -12.55
CA HIS A 231 -30.38 -7.79 -13.28
C HIS A 231 -31.59 -8.05 -12.36
N ALA A 232 -31.42 -8.84 -11.30
CA ALA A 232 -32.49 -9.08 -10.33
C ALA A 232 -32.97 -7.79 -9.63
N LEU A 233 -32.07 -6.80 -9.50
CA LEU A 233 -32.35 -5.49 -8.92
C LEU A 233 -32.81 -4.45 -9.96
N GLY A 234 -32.97 -4.84 -11.23
CA GLY A 234 -33.47 -3.96 -12.30
C GLY A 234 -32.40 -3.16 -13.06
N PHE A 235 -31.11 -3.42 -12.82
CA PHE A 235 -30.03 -2.69 -13.49
C PHE A 235 -29.60 -3.34 -14.82
N GLN A 236 -29.06 -2.50 -15.70
CA GLN A 236 -28.21 -2.92 -16.82
C GLN A 236 -26.78 -3.12 -16.32
N VAL A 237 -26.09 -4.15 -16.78
CA VAL A 237 -24.77 -4.51 -16.26
C VAL A 237 -23.70 -4.39 -17.34
N TRP A 238 -22.80 -3.43 -17.16
CA TRP A 238 -21.57 -3.32 -17.94
C TRP A 238 -20.46 -4.17 -17.32
N ILE A 239 -19.67 -4.83 -18.16
CA ILE A 239 -18.50 -5.63 -17.78
C ILE A 239 -17.29 -5.17 -18.58
N ALA A 240 -16.16 -4.96 -17.89
CA ALA A 240 -14.90 -4.56 -18.50
C ALA A 240 -14.43 -5.56 -19.57
N THR A 241 -13.88 -5.04 -20.68
CA THR A 241 -13.44 -5.83 -21.83
C THR A 241 -12.49 -6.96 -21.44
N ALA A 242 -11.57 -6.71 -20.51
CA ALA A 242 -10.60 -7.69 -20.04
C ALA A 242 -11.24 -8.95 -19.40
N LEU A 243 -12.48 -8.85 -18.90
CA LEU A 243 -13.19 -9.95 -18.26
C LEU A 243 -14.25 -10.60 -19.16
N GLN A 244 -14.43 -10.13 -20.39
CA GLN A 244 -15.45 -10.66 -21.30
C GLN A 244 -15.19 -12.13 -21.67
N ALA A 245 -13.92 -12.55 -21.77
CA ALA A 245 -13.57 -13.96 -22.01
C ALA A 245 -13.96 -14.89 -20.85
N ALA A 246 -13.95 -14.39 -19.61
CA ALA A 246 -14.41 -15.11 -18.43
C ALA A 246 -15.94 -15.09 -18.29
N ALA A 247 -16.61 -14.17 -18.97
CA ALA A 247 -18.07 -14.01 -18.96
C ALA A 247 -18.81 -15.00 -19.88
N GLN A 248 -18.14 -16.04 -20.42
CA GLN A 248 -18.64 -17.08 -21.36
C GLN A 248 -20.18 -17.29 -21.37
N GLY A 249 -20.89 -16.61 -22.28
CA GLY A 249 -22.33 -16.78 -22.47
C GLY A 249 -23.22 -15.75 -21.76
N LEU A 250 -22.67 -14.88 -20.91
CA LEU A 250 -23.34 -13.67 -20.45
C LEU A 250 -23.45 -12.72 -21.65
N VAL A 251 -24.67 -12.30 -21.98
CA VAL A 251 -24.88 -11.30 -23.04
C VAL A 251 -24.25 -9.99 -22.55
N PRO A 252 -23.25 -9.42 -23.24
CA PRO A 252 -22.71 -8.10 -22.88
C PRO A 252 -23.76 -7.04 -23.22
N LEU A 253 -24.77 -6.85 -22.37
CA LEU A 253 -25.79 -5.81 -22.53
C LEU A 253 -25.38 -4.58 -21.71
N SER A 254 -24.44 -3.86 -22.30
CA SER A 254 -24.60 -2.47 -22.71
C SER A 254 -23.22 -2.05 -23.15
N HIS A 255 -23.05 -1.77 -24.45
CA HIS A 255 -22.08 -0.74 -24.82
C HIS A 255 -22.57 0.49 -24.06
N GLY A 256 -21.93 0.79 -22.93
CA GLY A 256 -22.37 1.86 -22.05
C GLY A 256 -22.68 3.07 -22.92
N GLY A 257 -23.83 3.71 -22.69
CA GLY A 257 -24.09 5.02 -23.30
C GLY A 257 -22.85 5.91 -23.10
N PRO A 258 -22.58 6.86 -24.01
CA PRO A 258 -21.30 7.45 -24.50
C PRO A 258 -20.01 7.51 -23.64
N GLN A 259 -19.83 6.67 -22.63
CA GLN A 259 -18.80 6.72 -21.60
C GLN A 259 -17.77 5.61 -21.87
N HIS A 260 -16.54 6.02 -22.19
CA HIS A 260 -15.49 5.16 -22.72
C HIS A 260 -14.96 4.14 -21.69
N PRO A 261 -14.50 2.94 -22.11
CA PRO A 261 -13.96 1.90 -21.21
C PRO A 261 -12.82 2.38 -20.28
N ALA A 262 -12.05 3.37 -20.71
CA ALA A 262 -10.98 3.97 -19.89
C ALA A 262 -11.53 4.75 -18.68
N GLN A 263 -12.76 5.28 -18.75
CA GLN A 263 -13.37 6.08 -17.69
C GLN A 263 -13.87 5.23 -16.51
N TRP A 264 -14.08 3.94 -16.75
CA TRP A 264 -14.55 3.01 -15.71
C TRP A 264 -13.43 2.28 -15.02
N SER A 265 -12.19 2.36 -15.51
CA SER A 265 -11.04 1.79 -14.80
C SER A 265 -10.86 2.50 -13.44
N PRO A 266 -10.59 1.78 -12.34
CA PRO A 266 -10.29 0.34 -12.25
C PRO A 266 -11.49 -0.58 -12.00
N ALA A 267 -12.74 -0.10 -12.14
CA ALA A 267 -13.93 -0.94 -12.04
C ALA A 267 -13.99 -2.00 -13.14
N SER A 268 -14.44 -3.19 -12.75
CA SER A 268 -14.62 -4.37 -13.59
C SER A 268 -16.07 -4.58 -14.01
N VAL A 269 -17.01 -4.12 -13.18
CA VAL A 269 -18.46 -4.21 -13.37
C VAL A 269 -19.09 -2.90 -12.96
N VAL A 270 -20.02 -2.38 -13.77
CA VAL A 270 -20.78 -1.16 -13.44
C VAL A 270 -22.26 -1.41 -13.69
N TRP A 271 -23.09 -1.15 -12.68
CA TRP A 271 -24.55 -1.24 -12.79
C TRP A 271 -25.11 0.12 -13.20
N HIS A 272 -26.03 0.11 -14.17
CA HIS A 272 -26.67 1.30 -14.70
C HIS A 272 -28.18 1.22 -14.55
N ASP A 273 -28.80 2.36 -14.26
CA ASP A 273 -30.24 2.58 -14.29
C ASP A 273 -30.54 3.59 -15.40
N GLU A 274 -31.31 3.18 -16.41
CA GLU A 274 -31.60 3.97 -17.61
C GLU A 274 -30.34 4.61 -18.27
N GLY A 275 -29.21 3.92 -18.22
CA GLY A 275 -27.92 4.40 -18.75
C GLY A 275 -27.10 5.27 -17.79
N ASN A 276 -27.63 5.61 -16.61
CA ASN A 276 -26.89 6.32 -15.56
C ASN A 276 -26.19 5.32 -14.64
N PRO A 277 -24.88 5.47 -14.37
CA PRO A 277 -24.18 4.57 -13.48
C PRO A 277 -24.68 4.73 -12.03
N GLN A 278 -24.85 3.61 -11.32
CA GLN A 278 -25.37 3.58 -9.95
C GLN A 278 -24.42 2.91 -8.96
N PHE A 279 -23.69 1.89 -9.40
CA PHE A 279 -22.73 1.15 -8.57
C PHE A 279 -21.54 0.70 -9.41
N ALA A 280 -20.35 0.69 -8.83
CA ALA A 280 -19.16 0.17 -9.46
C ALA A 280 -18.48 -0.88 -8.59
N PHE A 281 -18.02 -1.96 -9.22
CA PHE A 281 -17.36 -3.08 -8.56
C PHE A 281 -16.05 -3.39 -9.27
N ALA A 282 -14.97 -3.57 -8.50
CA ALA A 282 -13.70 -4.08 -9.00
C ALA A 282 -13.46 -5.48 -8.44
N LEU A 283 -13.12 -6.44 -9.29
CA LEU A 283 -12.82 -7.81 -8.89
C LEU A 283 -11.31 -8.01 -8.83
N THR A 284 -10.79 -8.49 -7.70
CA THR A 284 -9.36 -8.77 -7.55
C THR A 284 -9.13 -10.07 -6.78
N GLY A 285 -8.05 -10.78 -7.13
CA GLY A 285 -7.53 -11.94 -6.38
C GLY A 285 -6.40 -11.59 -5.40
N GLU A 286 -5.96 -10.34 -5.41
CA GLU A 286 -4.77 -9.81 -4.73
C GLU A 286 -5.12 -8.57 -3.89
N THR A 287 -4.20 -8.14 -3.02
CA THR A 287 -4.36 -6.96 -2.15
C THR A 287 -3.58 -5.74 -2.62
N ALA A 288 -3.29 -5.66 -3.93
CA ALA A 288 -2.71 -4.46 -4.52
C ALA A 288 -3.57 -3.25 -4.18
N LEU A 289 -2.96 -2.21 -3.59
CA LEU A 289 -3.63 -0.99 -3.17
C LEU A 289 -3.56 0.11 -4.22
N HIS A 290 -2.47 0.13 -5.01
CA HIS A 290 -2.19 1.18 -6.00
C HIS A 290 -3.40 1.62 -6.86
N PRO A 291 -4.22 0.71 -7.43
CA PRO A 291 -5.33 1.12 -8.30
C PRO A 291 -6.41 1.93 -7.57
N TRP A 292 -6.53 1.76 -6.25
CA TRP A 292 -7.60 2.34 -5.44
C TRP A 292 -7.14 3.59 -4.66
N LEU A 293 -5.83 3.88 -4.63
CA LEU A 293 -5.28 5.07 -3.95
C LEU A 293 -5.48 6.35 -4.76
N ALA A 294 -5.61 6.24 -6.09
CA ALA A 294 -5.93 7.37 -6.94
C ALA A 294 -7.39 7.80 -6.76
N GLY A 295 -7.68 9.09 -7.00
CA GLY A 295 -9.05 9.57 -7.13
C GLY A 295 -9.74 8.83 -8.28
N ALA A 296 -11.00 8.43 -8.10
CA ALA A 296 -11.68 7.71 -9.17
C ALA A 296 -12.03 8.66 -10.32
N PRO A 297 -11.83 8.24 -11.57
CA PRO A 297 -12.03 9.11 -12.73
C PRO A 297 -13.51 9.39 -12.99
N GLY A 298 -13.79 10.65 -13.36
CA GLY A 298 -15.05 11.11 -13.95
C GLY A 298 -16.30 10.56 -13.25
N PRO A 299 -17.13 9.75 -13.95
CA PRO A 299 -18.42 9.31 -13.44
C PRO A 299 -18.31 8.41 -12.20
N LEU A 300 -17.16 7.79 -11.91
CA LEU A 300 -16.98 6.94 -10.73
C LEU A 300 -16.92 7.74 -9.42
N GLU A 301 -16.53 9.03 -9.47
CA GLU A 301 -16.28 9.86 -8.29
C GLU A 301 -17.47 9.89 -7.31
N PHE A 302 -18.68 9.90 -7.86
CA PHE A 302 -19.92 10.04 -7.08
C PHE A 302 -20.64 8.71 -6.83
N LEU A 303 -20.05 7.59 -7.23
CA LEU A 303 -20.68 6.28 -7.11
C LEU A 303 -20.24 5.54 -5.83
N PRO A 304 -21.15 4.77 -5.22
CA PRO A 304 -20.76 3.66 -4.37
C PRO A 304 -19.86 2.69 -5.15
N ARG A 305 -18.65 2.48 -4.63
CA ARG A 305 -17.57 1.71 -5.27
C ARG A 305 -17.07 0.63 -4.34
N TYR A 306 -17.02 -0.61 -4.83
CA TYR A 306 -16.64 -1.76 -4.03
C TYR A 306 -15.50 -2.55 -4.68
N VAL A 307 -14.43 -2.80 -3.91
CA VAL A 307 -13.40 -3.78 -4.28
C VAL A 307 -13.80 -5.12 -3.67
N VAL A 308 -14.07 -6.10 -4.52
CA VAL A 308 -14.50 -7.43 -4.11
C VAL A 308 -13.31 -8.39 -4.20
N LEU A 309 -12.97 -9.03 -3.07
CA LEU A 309 -11.76 -9.86 -2.96
C LEU A 309 -11.99 -11.15 -2.13
N PRO A 310 -11.14 -12.18 -2.29
CA PRO A 310 -11.22 -13.43 -1.53
C PRO A 310 -10.97 -13.23 -0.02
N GLY A 311 -11.79 -13.86 0.83
CA GLY A 311 -11.68 -13.67 2.29
C GLY A 311 -10.31 -13.97 2.88
N GLY A 312 -9.54 -14.91 2.30
CA GLY A 312 -8.19 -15.25 2.74
C GLY A 312 -7.14 -14.14 2.57
N ARG A 313 -7.49 -13.05 1.87
CA ARG A 313 -6.65 -11.85 1.69
C ARG A 313 -6.93 -10.73 2.69
N ALA A 314 -7.95 -10.89 3.53
CA ALA A 314 -8.38 -9.86 4.47
C ALA A 314 -7.26 -9.42 5.43
N GLU A 315 -6.51 -10.38 5.97
CA GLU A 315 -5.44 -10.11 6.94
C GLU A 315 -4.25 -9.38 6.31
N LEU A 316 -3.89 -9.70 5.06
CA LEU A 316 -2.83 -9.01 4.35
C LEU A 316 -3.22 -7.56 4.00
N LEU A 317 -4.46 -7.35 3.55
CA LEU A 317 -4.97 -6.00 3.29
C LEU A 317 -4.96 -5.16 4.57
N ASP A 318 -5.47 -5.70 5.68
CA ASP A 318 -5.47 -5.01 6.97
C ASP A 318 -4.04 -4.75 7.48
N PHE A 319 -3.12 -5.71 7.31
CA PHE A 319 -1.70 -5.52 7.59
C PHE A 319 -1.11 -4.32 6.83
N LYS A 320 -1.30 -4.26 5.50
CA LYS A 320 -0.82 -3.15 4.66
C LYS A 320 -1.39 -1.80 5.12
N LEU A 321 -2.68 -1.76 5.46
CA LEU A 321 -3.37 -0.53 5.88
C LEU A 321 -3.02 -0.06 7.29
N ARG A 322 -2.71 -0.98 8.22
CA ARG A 322 -2.21 -0.61 9.56
C ARG A 322 -0.79 -0.04 9.50
N ARG A 323 0.03 -0.60 8.62
CA ARG A 323 1.42 -0.16 8.39
C ARG A 323 1.49 1.25 7.81
N THR A 324 0.51 1.61 6.99
CA THR A 324 0.47 2.89 6.26
C THR A 324 -0.86 3.59 6.52
N PRO A 325 -1.01 4.31 7.65
CA PRO A 325 -2.29 4.94 7.98
C PRO A 325 -2.69 6.02 6.96
N PHE A 326 -1.73 6.64 6.26
CA PHE A 326 -2.01 7.54 5.14
C PHE A 326 -2.84 6.86 4.04
N TRP A 327 -2.58 5.59 3.72
CA TRP A 327 -3.38 4.86 2.74
C TRP A 327 -4.82 4.64 3.19
N ARG A 328 -5.07 4.50 4.50
CA ARG A 328 -6.45 4.42 5.02
C ARG A 328 -7.20 5.73 4.79
N GLU A 329 -6.55 6.86 5.02
CA GLU A 329 -7.14 8.19 4.76
C GLU A 329 -7.36 8.39 3.26
N GLN A 330 -6.37 8.04 2.44
CA GLN A 330 -6.46 8.13 0.99
C GLN A 330 -7.58 7.25 0.43
N LEU A 331 -7.74 6.02 0.95
CA LEU A 331 -8.84 5.14 0.56
C LEU A 331 -10.20 5.70 0.98
N ALA A 332 -10.31 6.25 2.20
CA ALA A 332 -11.53 6.90 2.67
C ALA A 332 -11.93 8.07 1.75
N TRP A 333 -10.95 8.85 1.30
CA TRP A 333 -11.14 9.92 0.33
C TRP A 333 -11.50 9.40 -1.07
N SER A 334 -10.81 8.35 -1.54
CA SER A 334 -11.07 7.74 -2.86
C SER A 334 -12.47 7.11 -2.95
N GLY A 335 -13.06 6.72 -1.82
CA GLY A 335 -14.43 6.18 -1.73
C GLY A 335 -14.58 4.69 -2.02
N TRP A 336 -13.50 3.95 -2.22
CA TRP A 336 -13.54 2.49 -2.42
C TRP A 336 -13.73 1.72 -1.10
N GLU A 337 -14.70 0.81 -1.08
CA GLU A 337 -14.95 -0.09 0.05
C GLU A 337 -14.58 -1.54 -0.28
N PHE A 338 -13.85 -2.22 0.60
CA PHE A 338 -13.45 -3.60 0.39
C PHE A 338 -14.47 -4.58 0.98
N ILE A 339 -14.97 -5.50 0.16
CA ILE A 339 -15.93 -6.54 0.56
C ILE A 339 -15.45 -7.94 0.15
N LYS A 340 -15.82 -8.95 0.94
CA LYS A 340 -15.34 -10.33 0.74
C LYS A 340 -16.22 -11.08 -0.28
N PHE A 341 -15.65 -12.01 -1.04
CA PHE A 341 -16.40 -12.91 -1.94
C PHE A 341 -17.58 -13.61 -1.24
N ARG A 342 -17.37 -14.08 0.00
CA ARG A 342 -18.43 -14.71 0.82
C ARG A 342 -19.63 -13.79 1.07
N HIS A 343 -19.45 -12.47 1.04
CA HIS A 343 -20.52 -11.50 1.23
C HIS A 343 -21.38 -11.37 -0.03
N ILE A 344 -20.76 -11.28 -1.21
CA ILE A 344 -21.47 -11.34 -2.49
C ILE A 344 -22.23 -12.66 -2.64
N ARG A 345 -21.62 -13.79 -2.27
CA ARG A 345 -22.30 -15.10 -2.24
C ARG A 345 -23.56 -15.09 -1.36
N ARG A 346 -23.48 -14.46 -0.18
CA ARG A 346 -24.63 -14.32 0.73
C ARG A 346 -25.72 -13.44 0.14
N LEU A 347 -25.38 -12.27 -0.38
CA LEU A 347 -26.35 -11.36 -1.03
C LEU A 347 -27.06 -12.05 -2.20
N ALA A 348 -26.31 -12.75 -3.06
CA ALA A 348 -26.85 -13.49 -4.21
C ALA A 348 -27.76 -14.67 -3.83
N ALA A 349 -27.68 -15.16 -2.59
CA ALA A 349 -28.52 -16.26 -2.10
C ALA A 349 -29.72 -15.77 -1.28
N MET A 350 -29.86 -14.46 -1.04
CA MET A 350 -31.00 -13.92 -0.29
C MET A 350 -32.26 -13.93 -1.16
N PRO A 351 -33.35 -14.59 -0.73
CA PRO A 351 -34.64 -14.46 -1.40
C PRO A 351 -35.15 -13.02 -1.24
N ASP A 352 -35.84 -12.53 -2.27
CA ASP A 352 -36.53 -11.23 -2.27
C ASP A 352 -35.64 -10.02 -1.93
N LEU A 353 -34.35 -10.07 -2.30
CA LEU A 353 -33.43 -8.96 -2.11
C LEU A 353 -33.91 -7.73 -2.90
N THR A 354 -34.36 -6.70 -2.19
CA THR A 354 -34.74 -5.40 -2.77
C THR A 354 -33.54 -4.47 -2.85
N LEU A 355 -33.60 -3.45 -3.72
CA LEU A 355 -32.54 -2.44 -3.84
C LEU A 355 -32.24 -1.73 -2.50
N ALA A 356 -33.28 -1.39 -1.73
CA ALA A 356 -33.13 -0.77 -0.41
C ALA A 356 -32.37 -1.71 0.55
N SER A 357 -32.74 -2.99 0.58
CA SER A 357 -32.06 -3.97 1.41
C SER A 357 -30.62 -4.27 0.95
N PHE A 358 -30.35 -4.23 -0.36
CA PHE A 358 -29.00 -4.34 -0.90
C PHE A 358 -28.13 -3.18 -0.46
N ARG A 359 -28.59 -1.92 -0.62
CA ARG A 359 -27.86 -0.71 -0.19
C ARG A 359 -27.53 -0.75 1.30
N ALA A 360 -28.47 -1.20 2.13
CA ALA A 360 -28.25 -1.34 3.57
C ALA A 360 -27.22 -2.42 3.93
N ARG A 361 -27.02 -3.44 3.08
CA ARG A 361 -26.23 -4.64 3.42
C ARG A 361 -24.89 -4.75 2.73
N VAL A 362 -24.72 -4.13 1.56
CA VAL A 362 -23.53 -4.33 0.70
C VAL A 362 -22.23 -4.01 1.44
N GLY A 363 -22.22 -2.99 2.30
CA GLY A 363 -21.04 -2.59 3.11
C GLY A 363 -20.91 -3.24 4.50
N MET A 364 -21.77 -4.19 4.90
CA MET A 364 -21.82 -4.70 6.29
C MET A 364 -20.81 -5.81 6.66
N ASP A 365 -20.12 -6.45 5.71
CA ASP A 365 -18.94 -7.30 5.99
C ASP A 365 -17.70 -6.67 5.33
N PRO A 366 -17.30 -5.47 5.78
CA PRO A 366 -16.13 -4.82 5.24
C PRO A 366 -14.90 -5.64 5.61
N VAL A 367 -13.89 -5.61 4.74
CA VAL A 367 -12.59 -6.21 5.05
C VAL A 367 -11.86 -5.37 6.10
N VAL A 368 -11.92 -4.05 5.97
CA VAL A 368 -11.32 -3.06 6.86
C VAL A 368 -12.29 -1.90 7.05
N THR A 369 -12.43 -1.39 8.27
CA THR A 369 -13.22 -0.19 8.57
C THR A 369 -12.37 1.07 8.34
N LEU A 370 -12.76 1.90 7.37
CA LEU A 370 -12.09 3.16 7.04
C LEU A 370 -12.54 4.31 7.96
N PRO A 371 -11.70 5.33 8.24
CA PRO A 371 -12.08 6.50 9.05
C PRO A 371 -13.32 7.21 8.49
N GLY A 372 -14.15 7.78 9.37
CA GLY A 372 -15.36 8.53 8.98
C GLY A 372 -16.54 7.67 8.51
N ARG A 373 -16.40 6.34 8.49
CA ARG A 373 -17.47 5.38 8.11
C ARG A 373 -17.97 4.50 9.25
N GLN A 374 -17.68 4.88 10.50
CA GLN A 374 -18.42 4.32 11.64
C GLN A 374 -19.87 4.78 11.48
N LEU A 375 -20.76 3.81 11.21
CA LEU A 375 -22.16 4.04 10.87
C LEU A 375 -22.80 5.10 11.78
N ALA A 376 -23.43 6.10 11.16
CA ALA A 376 -24.60 6.75 11.72
C ALA A 376 -25.65 5.65 11.97
N LEU A 377 -25.59 5.05 13.16
CA LEU A 377 -26.61 4.19 13.69
C LEU A 377 -27.85 5.07 13.90
N PHE A 378 -28.80 4.97 12.96
CA PHE A 378 -30.20 5.37 13.10
C PHE A 378 -30.47 6.63 13.94
N GLU A 379 -30.55 7.81 13.30
CA GLU A 379 -31.58 8.75 13.71
C GLU A 379 -32.89 8.20 13.15
N THR A 380 -33.56 7.35 13.93
CA THR A 380 -34.98 7.10 13.71
C THR A 380 -35.70 8.42 13.86
N GLU A 381 -36.32 8.88 12.78
CA GLU A 381 -37.39 9.88 12.82
C GLU A 381 -38.46 9.41 13.81
N ASP A 382 -38.39 9.91 15.05
CA ASP A 382 -39.57 9.99 15.90
C ASP A 382 -40.39 11.19 15.44
N GLY A 383 -41.21 10.95 14.42
CA GLY A 383 -42.36 11.79 14.15
C GLY A 383 -43.44 11.53 15.21
N ALA A 384 -43.77 12.53 16.03
CA ALA A 384 -45.14 12.95 16.31
C ALA A 384 -45.19 13.99 17.45
N ASN A 385 -45.47 15.23 17.05
CA ASN A 385 -46.65 15.98 17.48
C ASN A 385 -46.90 16.10 19.01
N HIS A 386 -46.65 17.28 19.57
CA HIS A 386 -47.62 17.93 20.46
C HIS A 386 -47.66 19.42 20.15
N ASP A 387 -48.71 19.75 19.41
CA ASP A 387 -49.32 21.07 19.27
C ASP A 387 -49.81 21.62 20.62
N LEU A 388 -49.93 22.94 20.69
CA LEU A 388 -50.71 23.77 21.64
C LEU A 388 -50.13 24.04 23.05
N ALA A 389 -49.57 25.23 23.23
CA ALA A 389 -50.24 26.40 23.83
C ALA A 389 -49.24 27.53 24.13
#